data_AF-A0A6G6FQ31-F1
#
_entry.id   AF-A0A6G6FQ31-F1
#
_cell.length_a   1.000
_cell.length_b   1.000
_cell.length_c   1.000
_cell.angle_alpha   90.00
_cell.angle_beta   90.00
_cell.angle_gamma   90.00
#
_symmetry.space_group_name_H-M   'P 1'
#
loop_
_entity.id
_entity.type
_entity.pdbx_description
1 polymer ?
#
loop_
_entity_poly.entity_id
_entity_poly.type
_entity_poly.pdbx_seq_one_letter_code
_entity_poly.pdbx_strand_id
1 'polypeptide(L)'
;QKIAPMSLILLTMNNLSTSIFLLMGLLSSLVGGWGGLNQTQTRKIMAYSSIAHLGWMATISSIMTNILIMNLLIYLIMTTSVFFSLIISKSKTIQDTTSTWTLSPTLTIIMMLS
;
A
#
# COMPACT_ATOMS: atom_id res chain seq x y z
N GLN A 1 -0.62 11.85 5.80
CA GLN A 1 0.52 12.26 4.94
C GLN A 1 0.29 12.00 3.45
N LYS A 2 -0.38 10.91 3.01
CA LYS A 2 -0.60 10.61 1.58
C LYS A 2 -1.75 11.38 0.89
N ILE A 3 -2.68 11.95 1.66
CA ILE A 3 -3.88 12.64 1.12
C ILE A 3 -3.51 13.97 0.44
N ALA A 4 -2.69 14.80 1.09
CA ALA A 4 -2.33 16.12 0.56
C ALA A 4 -1.52 16.08 -0.76
N PRO A 5 -0.52 15.18 -0.93
CA PRO A 5 0.14 15.00 -2.22
C PRO A 5 -0.83 14.53 -3.31
N MET A 6 -1.77 13.64 -2.98
CA MET A 6 -2.73 13.12 -3.96
C MET A 6 -3.77 14.15 -4.38
N SER A 7 -4.18 15.05 -3.49
CA SER A 7 -5.03 16.19 -3.90
C SER A 7 -4.28 17.13 -4.83
N LEU A 8 -2.98 17.36 -4.62
CA LEU A 8 -2.18 18.22 -5.49
C LEU A 8 -2.02 17.61 -6.88
N ILE A 9 -1.75 16.31 -6.93
CA ILE A 9 -1.75 15.48 -8.15
C ILE A 9 -3.11 15.67 -8.86
N LEU A 10 -4.24 15.41 -8.21
CA LEU A 10 -5.57 15.59 -8.79
C LEU A 10 -5.81 16.97 -9.42
N LEU A 11 -5.37 18.05 -8.76
CA LEU A 11 -5.54 19.42 -9.25
C LEU A 11 -4.65 19.76 -10.45
N THR A 12 -3.50 19.10 -10.59
CA THR A 12 -2.47 19.42 -11.60
C THR A 12 -2.42 18.43 -12.76
N MET A 13 -3.30 17.41 -12.78
CA MET A 13 -3.34 16.33 -13.77
C MET A 13 -3.23 16.77 -15.23
N ASN A 14 -3.97 17.81 -15.62
CA ASN A 14 -4.02 18.24 -17.01
C ASN A 14 -2.69 18.80 -17.54
N ASN A 15 -1.79 19.24 -16.65
CA ASN A 15 -0.53 19.89 -17.03
C ASN A 15 0.69 18.97 -16.89
N LEU A 16 0.48 17.70 -16.50
CA LEU A 16 1.54 16.76 -16.23
C LEU A 16 1.76 15.82 -17.41
N SER A 17 3.02 15.55 -17.75
CA SER A 17 3.35 14.62 -18.82
C SER A 17 3.02 13.17 -18.42
N THR A 18 2.24 12.49 -19.26
CA THR A 18 1.82 11.10 -19.06
C THR A 18 3.01 10.13 -19.01
N SER A 19 4.04 10.36 -19.83
CA SER A 19 5.24 9.52 -19.90
C SER A 19 5.98 9.42 -18.56
N ILE A 20 6.15 10.55 -17.87
CA ILE A 20 6.85 10.59 -16.57
C ILE A 20 6.04 9.83 -15.50
N PHE A 21 4.72 9.99 -15.46
CA PHE A 21 3.87 9.27 -14.50
C PHE A 21 3.89 7.76 -14.72
N LEU A 22 3.90 7.31 -15.98
CA LEU A 22 4.05 5.89 -16.31
C LEU A 22 5.42 5.34 -15.87
N LEU A 23 6.51 6.06 -16.15
CA LEU A 23 7.86 5.68 -15.72
C LEU A 23 7.98 5.62 -14.20
N MET A 24 7.44 6.61 -13.48
CA MET A 24 7.42 6.60 -12.02
C MET A 24 6.64 5.39 -11.48
N GLY A 25 5.48 5.09 -12.07
CA GLY A 25 4.67 3.94 -11.68
C GLY A 25 5.35 2.59 -11.89
N LEU A 26 6.07 2.43 -13.00
CA LEU A 26 6.87 1.23 -13.27
C LEU A 26 8.02 1.08 -12.28
N LEU A 27 8.80 2.14 -12.04
CA LEU A 27 9.92 2.10 -11.11
C LEU A 27 9.47 1.82 -9.67
N SER A 28 8.40 2.45 -9.22
CA SER A 28 7.87 2.26 -7.87
C SER A 28 7.26 0.88 -7.66
N SER A 29 6.54 0.32 -8.64
CA SER A 29 6.04 -1.05 -8.56
C SER A 29 7.17 -2.07 -8.53
N LEU A 30 8.23 -1.90 -9.33
CA LEU A 30 9.43 -2.75 -9.31
C LEU A 30 10.17 -2.68 -7.96
N VAL A 31 10.45 -1.48 -7.46
CA VAL A 31 11.15 -1.29 -6.18
C VAL A 31 10.29 -1.77 -5.00
N GLY A 32 8.98 -1.52 -5.03
CA GLY A 32 8.04 -2.00 -4.01
C GLY A 32 7.95 -3.52 -3.98
N GLY A 33 7.85 -4.16 -5.15
CA GLY A 33 7.81 -5.62 -5.26
C GLY A 33 9.11 -6.26 -4.80
N TRP A 34 10.25 -5.87 -5.40
CA TRP A 34 11.54 -6.51 -5.09
C TRP A 34 12.02 -6.18 -3.67
N GLY A 35 11.84 -4.93 -3.24
CA GLY A 35 12.25 -4.48 -1.91
C GLY A 35 11.44 -5.12 -0.78
N GLY A 36 10.18 -5.49 -1.03
CA GLY A 36 9.32 -6.14 -0.05
C GLY A 36 9.66 -7.62 0.21
N LEU A 37 10.12 -8.34 -0.82
CA LEU A 37 10.34 -9.80 -0.75
C LEU A 37 11.37 -10.21 0.31
N ASN A 38 12.41 -9.40 0.55
CA ASN A 38 13.50 -9.75 1.46
C ASN A 38 13.39 -9.10 2.85
N GLN A 39 12.18 -8.68 3.26
CA GLN A 39 11.97 -8.05 4.56
C GLN A 39 11.24 -8.98 5.52
N THR A 40 11.79 -9.13 6.74
CA THR A 40 11.17 -9.91 7.82
C THR A 40 10.36 -9.05 8.80
N GLN A 41 10.58 -7.73 8.78
CA GLN A 41 9.90 -6.78 9.65
C GLN A 41 8.60 -6.31 8.99
N THR A 42 7.47 -6.52 9.65
CA THR A 42 6.12 -6.23 9.10
C THR A 42 5.96 -4.76 8.71
N ARG A 43 6.54 -3.84 9.49
CA ARG A 43 6.54 -2.40 9.16
C ARG A 43 7.27 -2.06 7.85
N LYS A 44 8.35 -2.78 7.52
CA LYS A 44 9.08 -2.55 6.27
C LYS A 44 8.31 -3.12 5.09
N ILE A 45 7.72 -4.32 5.24
CA ILE A 45 6.85 -4.92 4.23
C ILE A 45 5.70 -3.96 3.87
N MET A 46 5.03 -3.39 4.89
CA MET A 46 3.96 -2.41 4.71
C MET A 46 4.43 -1.11 4.06
N ALA A 47 5.69 -0.70 4.26
CA ALA A 47 6.28 0.46 3.60
C ALA A 47 6.54 0.19 2.10
N TYR A 48 7.02 -1.01 1.74
CA TYR A 48 7.24 -1.40 0.36
C TYR A 48 5.93 -1.63 -0.42
N SER A 49 4.91 -2.24 0.20
CA SER A 49 3.57 -2.33 -0.41
C SER A 49 2.99 -0.93 -0.65
N SER A 50 3.20 -0.01 0.29
CA SER A 50 2.89 1.41 0.19
C SER A 50 3.52 2.09 -1.05
N ILE A 51 4.77 1.74 -1.39
CA ILE A 51 5.48 2.29 -2.55
C ILE A 51 4.87 1.74 -3.85
N ALA A 52 4.58 0.44 -3.90
CA ALA A 52 3.96 -0.19 -5.07
C ALA A 52 2.55 0.37 -5.34
N HIS A 53 1.71 0.52 -4.31
CA HIS A 53 0.37 1.10 -4.48
C HIS A 53 0.40 2.56 -4.93
N LEU A 54 1.34 3.37 -4.41
CA LEU A 54 1.53 4.74 -4.89
C LEU A 54 1.95 4.78 -6.37
N GLY A 55 2.72 3.78 -6.82
CA GLY A 55 3.06 3.60 -8.22
C GLY A 55 1.85 3.38 -9.11
N TRP A 56 0.96 2.47 -8.72
CA TRP A 56 -0.31 2.25 -9.40
C TRP A 56 -1.20 3.49 -9.40
N MET A 57 -1.19 4.26 -8.31
CA MET A 57 -1.93 5.51 -8.25
C MET A 57 -1.36 6.54 -9.22
N ALA A 58 -0.03 6.65 -9.33
CA ALA A 58 0.62 7.53 -10.31
C ALA A 58 0.28 7.14 -11.76
N THR A 59 0.29 5.86 -12.11
CA THR A 59 -0.08 5.45 -13.49
C THR A 59 -1.54 5.80 -13.79
N ILE A 60 -2.46 5.50 -12.88
CA ILE A 60 -3.91 5.71 -13.06
C ILE A 60 -4.26 7.20 -13.13
N SER A 61 -3.52 8.07 -12.41
CA SER A 61 -3.79 9.51 -12.41
C SER A 61 -3.70 10.11 -13.81
N SER A 62 -2.84 9.56 -14.68
CA SER A 62 -2.69 9.99 -16.09
C SER A 62 -3.84 9.57 -17.02
N ILE A 63 -4.71 8.64 -16.58
CA ILE A 63 -5.77 8.05 -17.42
C ILE A 63 -7.15 8.50 -16.93
N MET A 64 -7.49 8.21 -15.67
CA MET A 64 -8.80 8.53 -15.09
C MET A 64 -8.71 8.80 -13.59
N THR A 65 -9.11 10.00 -13.19
CA THR A 65 -9.08 10.47 -11.80
C THR A 65 -10.09 9.75 -10.89
N ASN A 66 -11.21 9.25 -11.43
CA ASN A 66 -12.20 8.54 -10.62
C ASN A 66 -11.66 7.21 -10.07
N ILE A 67 -10.88 6.49 -10.89
CA ILE A 67 -10.24 5.22 -10.50
C ILE A 67 -9.13 5.48 -9.47
N LEU A 68 -8.42 6.62 -9.58
CA LEU A 68 -7.41 7.02 -8.59
C LEU A 68 -8.02 7.15 -7.18
N ILE A 69 -9.14 7.88 -7.06
CA ILE A 69 -9.82 8.10 -5.78
C ILE A 69 -10.29 6.76 -5.19
N MET A 70 -10.87 5.89 -6.03
CA MET A 70 -11.30 4.55 -5.62
C MET A 70 -10.12 3.71 -5.10
N ASN A 71 -8.99 3.68 -5.82
CA ASN A 71 -7.80 2.94 -5.40
C ASN A 71 -7.24 3.49 -4.08
N LEU A 72 -7.24 4.82 -3.90
CA LEU A 72 -6.81 5.46 -2.65
C LEU A 72 -7.68 5.04 -1.46
N LEU A 73 -9.00 4.98 -1.64
CA LEU A 73 -9.92 4.53 -0.59
C LEU A 73 -9.67 3.07 -0.21
N ILE A 74 -9.56 2.18 -1.20
CA ILE A 74 -9.28 0.76 -0.97
C ILE A 74 -7.95 0.60 -0.22
N TYR A 75 -6.90 1.28 -0.67
CA TYR A 75 -5.60 1.23 -0.03
C TYR A 75 -5.62 1.71 1.43
N LEU A 76 -6.35 2.79 1.73
CA LEU A 76 -6.49 3.28 3.11
C LEU A 76 -7.23 2.26 4.00
N ILE A 77 -8.31 1.65 3.50
CA ILE A 77 -9.08 0.64 4.24
C ILE A 77 -8.20 -0.59 4.53
N MET A 78 -7.51 -1.13 3.52
CA MET A 78 -6.66 -2.31 3.67
C MET A 78 -5.46 -2.05 4.59
N THR A 79 -4.80 -0.91 4.45
CA THR A 79 -3.66 -0.61 5.34
C THR A 79 -4.07 -0.38 6.78
N THR A 80 -5.20 0.28 7.03
CA THR A 80 -5.70 0.49 8.39
C THR A 80 -6.10 -0.82 9.07
N SER A 81 -6.76 -1.74 8.35
CA SER A 81 -7.11 -3.06 8.90
C SER A 81 -5.87 -3.90 9.22
N VAL A 82 -4.87 -3.95 8.32
CA VAL A 82 -3.61 -4.65 8.60
C VAL A 82 -2.88 -4.03 9.80
N PHE A 83 -2.73 -2.70 9.86
CA PHE A 83 -2.09 -2.06 11.00
C PHE A 83 -2.83 -2.32 12.32
N PHE A 84 -4.16 -2.31 12.30
CA PHE A 84 -4.96 -2.62 13.47
C PHE A 84 -4.73 -4.05 13.96
N SER A 85 -4.70 -5.03 13.05
CA SER A 85 -4.41 -6.43 13.39
C SER A 85 -3.00 -6.64 13.97
N LEU A 86 -1.99 -5.95 13.42
CA LEU A 86 -0.61 -5.98 13.92
C LEU A 86 -0.50 -5.36 15.32
N ILE A 87 -1.24 -4.27 15.59
CA ILE A 87 -1.26 -3.61 16.90
C ILE A 87 -1.90 -4.53 17.96
N ILE A 88 -3.04 -5.15 17.65
CA ILE A 88 -3.72 -6.09 18.56
C ILE A 88 -2.82 -7.26 18.91
N SER A 89 -2.17 -7.85 17.91
CA SER A 89 -1.27 -9.00 18.08
C SER A 89 0.12 -8.63 18.62
N LYS A 90 0.46 -7.33 18.73
CA LYS A 90 1.80 -6.82 19.08
C LYS A 90 2.93 -7.41 18.21
N SER A 91 2.63 -7.82 16.98
CA SER A 91 3.57 -8.50 16.09
C SER A 91 4.46 -7.50 15.34
N LYS A 92 5.78 -7.70 15.40
CA LYS A 92 6.76 -6.84 14.70
C LYS A 92 7.45 -7.57 13.55
N THR A 93 7.50 -8.90 13.63
CA THR A 93 8.13 -9.78 12.64
C THR A 93 7.14 -10.74 12.02
N ILE A 94 7.46 -11.30 10.85
CA ILE A 94 6.67 -12.36 10.22
C ILE A 94 6.50 -13.56 11.17
N GLN A 95 7.52 -13.90 11.96
CA GLN A 95 7.45 -15.03 12.89
C GLN A 95 6.41 -14.79 14.00
N ASP A 96 6.26 -13.55 14.47
CA ASP A 96 5.21 -13.22 15.44
C ASP A 96 3.82 -13.43 14.81
N THR A 97 3.66 -13.07 13.53
CA THR A 97 2.38 -13.22 12.81
C THR A 97 1.99 -14.68 12.54
N THR A 98 2.92 -15.63 12.54
CA THR A 98 2.55 -17.05 12.42
C THR A 98 2.08 -17.64 13.75
N SER A 99 2.57 -17.10 14.87
CA SER A 99 2.14 -17.53 16.21
C SER A 99 0.73 -17.07 16.59
N THR A 100 0.17 -16.06 15.92
CA THR A 100 -1.18 -15.55 16.22
C THR A 100 -2.29 -16.52 15.82
N TRP A 101 -2.02 -17.48 14.93
CA TRP A 101 -2.99 -18.50 14.52
C TRP A 101 -3.44 -19.36 15.70
N THR A 102 -2.51 -19.70 16.60
CA THR A 102 -2.81 -20.55 17.75
C THR A 102 -3.55 -19.81 18.86
N LEU A 103 -3.38 -18.48 18.94
CA LEU A 103 -3.98 -17.63 19.97
C LEU A 103 -5.35 -17.08 19.56
N SER A 104 -5.49 -16.64 18.31
CA SER A 104 -6.70 -15.98 17.82
C SER A 104 -6.86 -16.21 16.31
N PRO A 105 -7.43 -17.35 15.88
CA PRO A 105 -7.55 -17.69 14.46
C PRO A 105 -8.41 -16.69 13.69
N THR A 106 -9.43 -16.11 14.31
CA THR A 106 -10.29 -15.08 13.68
C THR A 106 -9.51 -13.84 13.26
N LEU A 107 -8.59 -13.37 14.11
CA LEU A 107 -7.73 -12.22 13.80
C LEU A 107 -6.80 -12.52 12.61
N THR A 108 -6.28 -13.74 12.53
CA THR A 108 -5.41 -14.15 11.42
C THR A 108 -6.15 -14.23 10.10
N ILE A 109 -7.41 -14.70 10.11
CA ILE A 109 -8.25 -14.72 8.90
C ILE A 109 -8.52 -13.29 8.43
N ILE A 110 -8.85 -12.38 9.34
CA ILE A 110 -9.07 -10.96 9.02
C ILE A 110 -7.80 -10.34 8.43
N MET A 111 -6.63 -10.62 9.02
CA MET A 111 -5.34 -10.11 8.53
C MET A 111 -4.96 -10.66 7.15
N MET A 112 -5.30 -11.91 6.83
CA MET A 112 -5.02 -12.51 5.52
C MET A 112 -5.97 -12.03 4.41
N LEU A 113 -7.17 -11.56 4.77
CA LEU A 113 -8.15 -11.02 3.82
C LEU A 113 -7.89 -9.56 3.45
N SER A 114 -7.23 -8.83 4.34
CA SER A 114 -6.82 -7.42 4.18
C SER A 114 -5.44 -7.26 3.55
#